data_AF-A0A972VWP4-F1
#
_entry.id   AF-A0A972VWP4-F1
#
_cell.length_a   1.000
_cell.length_b   1.000
_cell.length_c   1.000
_cell.angle_alpha   90.00
_cell.angle_beta   90.00
_cell.angle_gamma   90.00
#
_symmetry.space_group_name_H-M   'P 1'
#
loop_
_entity.id
_entity.type
_entity.pdbx_description
1 polymer ?
#
loop_
_entity_poly.entity_id
_entity_poly.type
_entity_poly.pdbx_seq_one_letter_code
_entity_poly.pdbx_strand_id
1 'polypeptide(L)'
;MFRILIGLIVIVSSTFAFAAGDPQQGKALSAVCVACHGQDGNSPAGAFPSLAGQGQRYLVKQLQDIKSGDRAAVLMTGILDAYS
;
A
#
# COMPACT_ATOMS: atom_id res chain seq x y z
N MET A 1 -44.52 -21.57 -0.69
CA MET A 1 -44.08 -20.50 -1.60
C MET A 1 -43.35 -19.35 -0.88
N PHE A 2 -43.95 -18.71 0.13
CA PHE A 2 -43.37 -17.55 0.84
C PHE A 2 -42.04 -17.81 1.58
N ARG A 3 -41.79 -19.05 2.02
CA ARG A 3 -40.55 -19.43 2.75
C ARG A 3 -39.31 -19.48 1.85
N ILE A 4 -39.49 -19.67 0.53
CA ILE A 4 -38.39 -19.71 -0.44
C ILE A 4 -37.96 -18.28 -0.82
N LEU A 5 -38.91 -17.33 -0.84
CA LEU A 5 -38.64 -15.90 -1.10
C LEU A 5 -37.81 -15.23 0.01
N ILE A 6 -37.98 -15.64 1.27
CA ILE A 6 -37.21 -15.09 2.41
C ILE A 6 -35.75 -15.57 2.37
N GLY A 7 -35.48 -16.80 1.93
CA GLY A 7 -34.12 -17.35 1.83
C GLY A 7 -33.28 -16.70 0.72
N LEU A 8 -33.90 -16.27 -0.37
CA LEU A 8 -33.22 -15.67 -1.53
C LEU A 8 -32.75 -14.22 -1.27
N ILE A 9 -33.38 -13.51 -0.33
CA ILE A 9 -33.04 -12.12 0.02
C ILE A 9 -31.78 -12.03 0.89
N VAL A 10 -31.47 -13.06 1.69
CA VAL A 10 -30.32 -13.03 2.61
C VAL A 10 -28.97 -13.23 1.88
N ILE A 11 -28.97 -13.87 0.72
CA ILE A 11 -27.73 -14.18 -0.03
C ILE A 11 -27.17 -12.95 -0.77
N VAL A 12 -28.01 -11.94 -1.06
CA VAL A 12 -27.61 -10.74 -1.81
C VAL A 12 -26.97 -9.66 -0.91
N SER A 13 -26.98 -9.84 0.41
CA SER A 13 -26.50 -8.85 1.38
C SER A 13 -25.01 -8.94 1.72
N SER A 14 -24.24 -9.79 1.05
CA SER A 14 -22.77 -9.81 1.19
C SER A 14 -22.20 -8.57 0.52
N THR A 15 -22.19 -7.46 1.27
CA THR A 15 -21.42 -6.27 0.94
C THR A 15 -19.96 -6.68 0.83
N PHE A 16 -19.39 -6.51 -0.36
CA PHE A 16 -17.95 -6.60 -0.57
C PHE A 16 -17.29 -5.47 0.24
N ALA A 17 -16.97 -5.75 1.50
CA ALA A 17 -16.22 -4.85 2.35
C ALA A 17 -14.74 -4.94 1.94
N PHE A 18 -14.29 -4.01 1.10
CA PHE A 18 -12.85 -3.78 0.93
C PHE A 18 -12.35 -3.16 2.23
N ALA A 19 -11.50 -3.89 2.96
CA ALA A 19 -10.83 -3.34 4.14
C ALA A 19 -10.04 -2.08 3.71
N ALA A 20 -10.29 -0.97 4.38
CA ALA A 20 -9.48 0.23 4.21
C ALA A 20 -8.05 -0.04 4.69
N GLY A 21 -7.06 0.64 4.11
CA GLY A 21 -5.69 0.58 4.59
C GLY A 21 -5.58 1.17 6.00
N ASP A 22 -4.66 0.63 6.81
CA ASP A 22 -4.36 1.10 8.16
C ASP A 22 -3.14 2.05 8.14
N PRO A 23 -3.33 3.38 8.34
CA PRO A 23 -2.22 4.32 8.32
C PRO A 23 -1.29 4.21 9.53
N GLN A 24 -1.77 3.71 10.68
CA GLN A 24 -0.94 3.47 11.86
C GLN A 24 0.00 2.28 11.62
N GLN A 25 -0.51 1.20 11.04
CA GLN A 25 0.31 0.08 10.61
C GLN A 25 1.30 0.51 9.52
N GLY A 26 0.86 1.27 8.53
CA GLY A 26 1.73 1.83 7.49
C GLY A 26 2.87 2.68 8.07
N LYS A 27 2.60 3.49 9.10
CA LYS A 27 3.60 4.29 9.80
C LYS A 27 4.62 3.42 10.55
N ALA A 28 4.20 2.32 11.16
CA ALA A 28 5.11 1.41 11.83
C ALA A 28 6.06 0.72 10.83
N LEU A 29 5.52 0.27 9.69
CA LEU A 29 6.30 -0.37 8.62
C LEU A 29 7.26 0.60 7.93
N SER A 30 6.91 1.88 7.83
CA SER A 30 7.73 2.88 7.13
C SER A 30 8.95 3.38 7.92
N ALA A 31 9.18 2.89 9.14
CA ALA A 31 10.30 3.31 9.97
C ALA A 31 11.67 3.13 9.27
N VAL A 32 11.83 2.03 8.52
CA VAL A 32 13.05 1.77 7.72
C VAL A 32 13.24 2.78 6.57
N CYS A 33 12.14 3.33 6.04
CA CYS A 33 12.17 4.21 4.87
C CYS A 33 12.80 5.59 5.20
N VAL A 34 12.72 6.02 6.45
CA VAL A 34 13.15 7.35 6.92
C VAL A 34 14.64 7.59 6.69
N ALA A 35 15.47 6.53 6.77
CA ALA A 35 16.92 6.65 6.61
C ALA A 35 17.33 7.24 5.25
N CYS A 36 16.51 7.05 4.20
CA CYS A 36 16.78 7.57 2.86
C CYS A 36 15.74 8.63 2.45
N HIS A 37 14.46 8.37 2.67
CA HIS A 37 13.38 9.25 2.23
C HIS A 37 13.09 10.42 3.19
N GLY A 38 13.85 10.52 4.28
CA GLY A 38 13.76 11.61 5.26
C GLY A 38 12.58 11.48 6.21
N GLN A 39 12.57 12.38 7.20
CA GLN A 39 11.54 12.40 8.23
C GLN A 39 10.16 12.66 7.60
N ASP A 40 9.20 11.81 7.96
CA ASP A 40 7.84 11.81 7.38
C ASP A 40 7.81 11.73 5.84
N GLY A 41 8.87 11.18 5.22
CA GLY A 41 9.00 11.07 3.77
C GLY A 41 9.41 12.37 3.06
N ASN A 42 9.93 13.35 3.80
CA ASN A 42 10.47 14.60 3.24
C ASN A 42 11.99 14.48 3.08
N SER A 43 12.45 14.10 1.89
CA SER A 43 13.89 13.90 1.66
C SER A 43 14.62 15.25 1.59
N PRO A 44 15.78 15.39 2.27
CA PRO A 44 16.58 16.60 2.19
C PRO A 44 17.28 16.70 0.83
N ALA A 45 17.02 17.80 0.12
CA ALA A 45 17.78 18.27 -1.04
C ALA A 45 17.99 17.27 -2.21
N GLY A 46 17.09 16.30 -2.38
CA GLY A 46 17.03 15.46 -3.60
C GLY A 46 18.00 14.28 -3.63
N ALA A 47 18.63 13.92 -2.50
CA ALA A 47 19.42 12.69 -2.41
C ALA A 47 18.57 11.43 -2.69
N PHE A 48 17.30 11.47 -2.26
CA PHE A 48 16.27 10.47 -2.55
C PHE A 48 14.95 11.17 -2.88
N PRO A 49 14.01 10.52 -3.58
CA PRO A 49 12.71 11.14 -3.84
C PRO A 49 11.90 11.27 -2.55
N SER A 50 11.23 12.41 -2.37
CA SER A 50 10.25 12.59 -1.29
C SER A 50 9.02 11.71 -1.55
N LEU A 51 8.52 11.10 -0.47
CA LEU A 51 7.29 10.29 -0.45
C LEU A 51 6.11 11.10 0.11
N ALA A 52 6.39 12.12 0.92
CA ALA A 52 5.37 12.99 1.49
C ALA A 52 4.51 13.65 0.40
N GLY A 53 3.19 13.64 0.59
CA GLY A 53 2.23 14.22 -0.34
C GLY A 53 1.97 13.38 -1.60
N GLN A 54 2.66 12.26 -1.78
CA GLN A 54 2.41 11.37 -2.91
C GLN A 54 1.13 10.55 -2.71
N GLY A 55 0.39 10.32 -3.79
CA GLY A 55 -0.85 9.56 -3.75
C GLY A 55 -0.61 8.08 -3.43
N GLN A 56 -1.50 7.49 -2.63
CA GLN A 56 -1.45 6.07 -2.24
C GLN A 56 -1.29 5.15 -3.45
N ARG A 57 -2.10 5.34 -4.51
CA ARG A 57 -2.03 4.50 -5.72
C ARG A 57 -0.67 4.56 -6.40
N TYR A 58 -0.05 5.73 -6.42
CA TYR A 58 1.27 5.89 -6.99
C TYR A 58 2.31 5.15 -6.15
N LEU A 59 2.30 5.34 -4.83
CA LEU A 59 3.24 4.66 -3.93
C LEU A 59 3.14 3.15 -4.05
N VAL A 60 1.92 2.60 -4.02
CA VAL A 60 1.69 1.16 -4.19
C VAL A 60 2.21 0.69 -5.54
N LYS A 61 1.87 1.39 -6.63
CA LYS A 61 2.37 1.04 -7.96
C LYS A 61 3.91 1.05 -8.02
N GLN A 62 4.56 2.06 -7.47
CA GLN A 62 6.02 2.13 -7.50
C GLN A 62 6.67 1.00 -6.72
N LEU A 63 6.13 0.64 -5.57
CA LEU A 63 6.62 -0.50 -4.79
C LEU A 63 6.44 -1.81 -5.56
N GLN A 64 5.28 -2.00 -6.19
CA GLN A 64 5.00 -3.18 -7.01
C GLN A 64 5.92 -3.28 -8.23
N ASP A 65 6.06 -2.19 -9.00
CA ASP A 65 6.91 -2.15 -10.20
C ASP A 65 8.39 -2.40 -9.84
N ILE A 66 8.87 -1.89 -8.70
CA ILE A 66 10.25 -2.15 -8.26
C ILE A 66 10.42 -3.60 -7.84
N LYS A 67 9.44 -4.18 -7.16
CA LYS A 67 9.48 -5.57 -6.70
C LYS A 67 9.38 -6.57 -7.85
N SER A 68 8.56 -6.29 -8.87
CA SER A 68 8.45 -7.13 -10.07
C SER A 68 9.66 -6.99 -11.01
N GLY A 69 10.43 -5.92 -10.86
CA GLY A 69 11.53 -5.56 -11.76
C GLY A 69 11.11 -4.71 -12.96
N ASP A 70 9.81 -4.38 -13.09
CA ASP A 70 9.29 -3.49 -14.13
C ASP A 70 9.85 -2.06 -14.01
N ARG A 71 10.28 -1.67 -12.79
CA ARG A 71 11.03 -0.44 -12.52
C ARG A 71 12.36 -0.76 -11.88
N ALA A 72 13.44 -0.47 -12.59
CA ALA A 72 14.79 -0.57 -12.05
C ALA A 72 15.02 0.46 -10.93
N ALA A 73 15.26 -0.02 -9.70
CA ALA A 73 15.70 0.77 -8.56
C ALA A 73 16.56 -0.09 -7.64
N VAL A 74 17.82 -0.31 -8.04
CA VAL A 74 18.75 -1.27 -7.41
C VAL A 74 18.83 -1.12 -5.88
N LEU A 75 18.84 0.12 -5.38
CA LEU A 75 18.92 0.39 -3.94
C LEU A 75 17.62 0.04 -3.18
N MET A 76 16.47 0.08 -3.85
CA MET A 76 15.17 -0.27 -3.25
C MET A 76 14.81 -1.74 -3.40
N THR A 77 15.28 -2.45 -4.43
CA THR A 77 14.86 -3.84 -4.72
C THR A 77 15.01 -4.76 -3.50
N GLY A 78 16.19 -4.77 -2.86
CA GLY A 78 16.42 -5.60 -1.67
C GLY A 78 15.64 -5.17 -0.41
N ILE A 79 15.21 -3.90 -0.33
CA ILE A 79 14.36 -3.44 0.78
C ILE A 79 12.96 -4.05 0.65
N LEU A 80 12.45 -4.23 -0.58
CA LEU A 80 11.10 -4.73 -0.84
C LEU A 80 10.96 -6.24 -0.72
N ASP A 81 12.07 -6.99 -0.74
CA ASP A 81 12.06 -8.44 -0.53
C ASP A 81 11.58 -8.82 0.89
N ALA A 82 11.79 -7.93 1.86
CA ALA A 82 11.35 -8.12 3.24
C ALA A 82 9.85 -7.86 3.46
N TYR A 83 9.13 -7.33 2.46
CA TYR A 83 7.73 -6.94 2.58
C TYR A 83 6.87 -7.68 1.55
N SER A 84 6.06 -8.63 2.02
CA SER A 84 5.12 -9.44 1.23
C SER A 84 3.68 -9.04 1.47
#